data_AF-Q2RM83-F1
#
_entry.id   AF-Q2RM83-F1
#
_cell.length_a   1.000
_cell.length_b   1.000
_cell.length_c   1.000
_cell.angle_alpha   90.00
_cell.angle_beta   90.00
_cell.angle_gamma   90.00
#
_symmetry.space_group_name_H-M   'P 1'
#
loop_
_entity.id
_entity.type
_entity.pdbx_description
1 polymer ?
#
loop_
_entity_poly.entity_id
_entity_poly.type
_entity_poly.pdbx_seq_one_letter_code
_entity_poly.pdbx_strand_id
1 'polypeptide(L)'
;MFFFLPDKHVLAMAAMRVLSSLIELTAAMLMLKLNQVEAALKINATLALVGPTIMMLVMALGLWGLAGKIHPEKMLAIILGVGLIFYGVRH
;
A
#
# COMPACT_ATOMS: atom_id res chain seq x y z
N MET A 1 -27.86 -4.74 -13.97
CA MET A 1 -26.73 -4.32 -13.12
C MET A 1 -25.73 -5.47 -13.15
N PHE A 2 -24.60 -5.34 -13.85
CA PHE A 2 -23.64 -6.43 -14.01
C PHE A 2 -23.09 -6.83 -12.64
N PHE A 3 -23.33 -8.07 -12.22
CA PHE A 3 -22.62 -8.68 -11.10
C PHE A 3 -21.18 -8.93 -11.56
N PHE A 4 -20.29 -7.97 -11.31
CA PHE A 4 -18.86 -8.17 -11.45
C PHE A 4 -18.41 -9.01 -10.24
N LEU A 5 -18.05 -10.27 -10.45
CA LEU A 5 -17.37 -11.08 -9.43
C LEU A 5 -15.87 -10.75 -9.55
N PRO A 6 -15.30 -9.91 -8.68
CA PRO A 6 -13.89 -9.53 -8.80
C PRO A 6 -13.01 -10.76 -8.55
N ASP A 7 -11.89 -10.82 -9.27
CA ASP A 7 -10.82 -11.77 -8.97
C ASP A 7 -10.42 -11.63 -7.49
N LYS A 8 -10.19 -12.74 -6.80
CA LYS A 8 -9.90 -12.77 -5.36
C LYS A 8 -8.66 -11.94 -4.98
N HIS A 9 -7.66 -11.86 -5.86
CA HIS A 9 -6.45 -11.06 -5.62
C HIS A 9 -6.76 -9.57 -5.82
N VAL A 10 -7.58 -9.23 -6.82
CA VAL A 10 -8.06 -7.85 -7.01
C VAL A 10 -8.90 -7.39 -5.82
N LEU A 11 -9.79 -8.24 -5.32
CA LEU A 11 -10.58 -7.95 -4.12
C LEU A 11 -9.68 -7.72 -2.91
N ALA A 12 -8.66 -8.55 -2.71
CA ALA A 12 -7.69 -8.38 -1.62
C ALA A 12 -6.88 -7.07 -1.78
N MET A 13 -6.40 -6.74 -2.98
CA MET A 13 -5.70 -5.49 -3.25
C MET A 13 -6.58 -4.26 -2.99
N ALA A 14 -7.84 -4.30 -3.43
CA ALA A 14 -8.80 -3.24 -3.20
C ALA A 14 -9.13 -3.09 -1.71
N ALA A 15 -9.35 -4.19 -1.00
CA ALA A 15 -9.58 -4.18 0.45
C ALA A 15 -8.41 -3.56 1.22
N MET A 16 -7.17 -3.90 0.85
CA MET A 16 -5.97 -3.29 1.45
C MET A 16 -5.89 -1.78 1.20
N ARG A 17 -6.31 -1.30 0.02
CA ARG A 17 -6.39 0.14 -0.26
C ARG A 17 -7.46 0.83 0.57
N VAL A 18 -8.65 0.23 0.68
CA VAL A 18 -9.73 0.76 1.52
C VAL A 18 -9.26 0.86 2.98
N LEU A 19 -8.63 -0.19 3.51
CA LEU A 19 -8.07 -0.19 4.86
C LEU A 19 -7.06 0.95 5.05
N SER A 20 -6.10 1.10 4.13
CA SER A 20 -5.09 2.17 4.19
C SER A 20 -5.71 3.57 4.14
N SER A 21 -6.71 3.78 3.27
CA SER A 21 -7.41 5.06 3.19
C SER A 21 -8.20 5.37 4.47
N LEU A 22 -8.77 4.36 5.13
CA LEU A 22 -9.41 4.55 6.44
C LEU A 22 -8.39 4.94 7.52
N ILE A 23 -7.19 4.36 7.51
CA ILE A 23 -6.11 4.75 8.43
C ILE A 23 -5.71 6.21 8.21
N GLU A 24 -5.49 6.62 6.97
CA GLU A 24 -5.15 8.02 6.63
C GLU A 24 -6.28 8.98 7.01
N LEU A 25 -7.54 8.62 6.72
CA LEU A 25 -8.69 9.42 7.11
C LEU A 25 -8.79 9.58 8.63
N THR A 26 -8.58 8.48 9.38
CA THR A 26 -8.58 8.51 10.84
C THR A 26 -7.47 9.41 11.38
N ALA A 27 -6.27 9.32 10.81
CA ALA A 27 -5.16 10.18 11.16
C ALA A 27 -5.45 11.65 10.89
N ALA A 28 -6.02 11.99 9.72
CA ALA A 28 -6.44 13.35 9.40
C ALA A 28 -7.47 13.88 10.40
N MET A 29 -8.48 13.08 10.76
CA MET A 29 -9.47 13.45 11.78
C MET A 29 -8.82 13.67 13.16
N LEU A 30 -7.82 12.87 13.54
CA LEU A 30 -7.06 13.09 14.78
C LEU A 30 -6.23 14.37 14.74
N MET A 31 -5.60 14.71 13.60
CA MET A 31 -4.88 15.97 13.43
C MET A 31 -5.81 17.17 13.63
N LEU A 32 -6.98 17.14 13.01
CA LEU A 32 -8.00 18.19 13.15
C LEU A 32 -8.52 18.28 14.59
N LYS A 33 -8.74 17.14 15.25
CA LYS A 33 -9.20 17.10 16.65
C LYS A 33 -8.18 17.67 17.62
N LEU A 34 -6.90 17.36 17.45
CA LEU A 34 -5.84 17.84 18.33
C LEU A 34 -5.46 19.30 18.04
N ASN A 35 -5.66 19.75 16.80
CA ASN A 35 -5.46 21.14 16.35
C ASN A 35 -4.10 21.73 16.76
N GLN A 36 -3.06 20.91 16.73
CA GLN A 36 -1.69 21.27 17.09
C GLN A 36 -0.72 20.73 16.04
N VAL A 37 0.12 21.61 15.49
CA VAL A 37 1.08 21.25 14.43
C VAL A 37 2.04 20.17 14.90
N GLU A 38 2.54 20.25 16.13
CA GLU A 38 3.44 19.23 16.68
C GLU A 38 2.80 17.84 16.76
N ALA A 39 1.53 17.77 17.19
CA ALA A 39 0.78 16.52 17.20
C ALA A 39 0.56 15.98 15.78
N ALA A 40 0.26 16.85 14.82
CA ALA A 40 0.11 16.46 13.41
C ALA A 40 1.41 15.92 12.81
N LEU A 41 2.56 16.52 13.13
CA LEU A 41 3.87 16.01 12.73
C LEU A 41 4.15 14.62 13.30
N LYS A 42 3.82 14.38 14.57
CA LYS A 42 3.95 13.04 15.19
C LYS A 42 3.07 12.00 14.49
N ILE A 43 1.83 12.36 14.13
CA ILE A 43 0.94 11.47 13.37
C ILE A 43 1.47 11.23 11.95
N ASN A 44 1.99 12.24 11.26
CA ASN A 44 2.60 12.05 9.94
C ASN A 44 3.84 11.16 10.00
N ALA A 45 4.66 11.30 11.04
CA ALA A 45 5.82 10.43 11.24
C ALA A 45 5.40 8.96 11.43
N THR A 46 4.27 8.68 12.10
CA THR A 46 3.76 7.29 12.19
C THR A 46 3.18 6.82 10.86
N LEU A 47 2.45 7.67 10.14
CA LEU A 47 1.92 7.34 8.80
C LEU A 47 3.01 7.10 7.75
N ALA A 48 4.18 7.71 7.90
CA ALA A 48 5.32 7.52 6.99
C ALA A 48 5.75 6.04 6.87
N LEU A 49 5.45 5.20 7.88
CA LEU A 49 5.68 3.75 7.83
C LEU A 49 4.50 2.97 7.25
N VAL A 50 3.28 3.48 7.39
CA VAL A 50 2.05 2.81 6.94
C VAL A 50 2.01 2.72 5.41
N GLY A 51 2.27 3.83 4.71
CA GLY A 51 2.24 3.89 3.25
C GLY A 51 3.14 2.84 2.57
N PRO A 52 4.45 2.81 2.88
CA PRO A 52 5.37 1.79 2.37
C PRO A 52 4.96 0.36 2.72
N THR A 53 4.45 0.12 3.93
CA THR A 53 4.02 -1.22 4.38
C THR A 53 2.82 -1.73 3.58
N ILE A 54 1.78 -0.92 3.42
CA ILE A 54 0.61 -1.25 2.61
C ILE A 54 1.01 -1.47 1.15
N MET A 55 1.89 -0.62 0.61
CA MET A 55 2.36 -0.76 -0.77
C MET A 55 3.04 -2.11 -0.99
N MET A 56 3.91 -2.56 -0.07
CA MET A 56 4.53 -3.90 -0.15
C MET A 56 3.49 -5.01 -0.16
N LEU A 57 2.49 -4.95 0.73
CA LEU A 57 1.46 -5.98 0.81
C LEU A 57 0.62 -6.06 -0.47
N VAL A 58 0.21 -4.90 -1.01
CA VAL A 58 -0.56 -4.85 -2.26
C VAL A 58 0.28 -5.37 -3.44
N MET A 59 1.56 -4.99 -3.52
CA MET A 59 2.46 -5.50 -4.56
C MET A 59 2.67 -7.02 -4.45
N ALA A 60 2.82 -7.56 -3.24
CA ALA A 60 2.93 -8.99 -3.01
C ALA A 60 1.66 -9.75 -3.43
N LEU A 61 0.47 -9.21 -3.11
CA LEU A 61 -0.81 -9.77 -3.55
C LEU A 61 -0.95 -9.76 -5.08
N GLY A 62 -0.52 -8.68 -5.73
CA GLY A 62 -0.51 -8.56 -7.19
C GLY A 62 0.42 -9.58 -7.85
N LEU A 63 1.65 -9.71 -7.33
CA LEU A 63 2.61 -10.71 -7.81
C LEU A 63 2.11 -12.15 -7.59
N TRP A 64 1.47 -12.43 -6.44
CA TRP A 64 0.83 -13.72 -6.21
C TRP A 64 -0.28 -13.99 -7.23
N GLY A 65 -1.13 -13.00 -7.53
CA GLY A 65 -2.17 -13.15 -8.56
C GLY A 65 -1.63 -13.42 -9.97
N LEU A 66 -0.38 -13.03 -10.24
CA LEU A 66 0.36 -13.26 -11.48
C LEU A 66 1.25 -14.51 -11.47
N ALA A 67 1.40 -15.18 -10.32
CA ALA A 67 2.29 -16.34 -10.19
C ALA A 67 1.88 -17.45 -11.17
N GLY A 68 2.86 -17.94 -11.95
CA GLY A 68 2.64 -18.93 -13.00
C GLY A 68 1.94 -18.41 -14.26
N LYS A 69 1.51 -17.14 -14.30
CA LYS A 69 0.87 -16.50 -15.47
C LYS A 69 1.84 -15.61 -16.27
N ILE A 70 2.98 -15.25 -15.68
CA ILE A 70 4.00 -14.40 -16.30
C ILE A 70 5.36 -15.10 -16.32
N HIS A 71 6.20 -14.76 -17.32
CA HIS A 71 7.57 -15.25 -17.40
C HIS A 71 8.39 -14.85 -16.16
N PRO A 72 9.27 -15.74 -15.64
CA PRO A 72 10.10 -15.46 -14.46
C PRO A 72 10.96 -14.20 -14.58
N GLU A 73 11.46 -13.88 -15.78
CA GLU A 73 12.26 -12.67 -16.05
C GLU A 73 11.47 -11.39 -15.75
N LYS A 74 10.19 -11.34 -16.14
CA LYS A 74 9.31 -10.20 -15.86
C LYS A 74 9.03 -10.08 -14.37
N MET A 75 8.88 -11.22 -13.69
CA MET A 75 8.68 -11.24 -12.23
C MET A 75 9.92 -10.74 -11.48
N LEU A 76 11.12 -11.16 -11.91
CA LEU A 76 12.40 -10.64 -11.42
C LEU A 76 12.52 -9.13 -11.62
N ALA A 77 12.18 -8.62 -12.80
CA ALA A 77 12.22 -7.19 -13.08
C ALA A 77 11.28 -6.38 -12.14
N ILE A 78 10.08 -6.88 -11.86
CA ILE A 78 9.15 -6.23 -10.94
C ILE A 78 9.72 -6.24 -9.52
N ILE A 79 10.24 -7.37 -9.04
CA ILE A 79 10.85 -7.48 -7.71
C ILE A 79 12.05 -6.53 -7.58
N LEU A 80 12.89 -6.45 -8.60
CA LEU A 80 14.01 -5.50 -8.64
C LEU A 80 13.52 -4.05 -8.60
N GLY A 81 12.49 -3.70 -9.38
CA GLY A 81 11.89 -2.37 -9.35
C GLY A 81 11.37 -1.98 -7.96
N VAL A 82 10.68 -2.90 -7.28
CA VAL A 82 10.24 -2.69 -5.89
C VAL A 82 11.46 -2.52 -4.96
N GLY A 83 12.49 -3.37 -5.10
CA GLY A 83 13.73 -3.26 -4.32
C GLY A 83 14.46 -1.92 -4.51
N LEU A 84 14.47 -1.39 -5.73
CA LEU A 84 15.07 -0.09 -6.05
C LEU A 84 14.34 1.08 -5.38
N ILE A 85 13.02 1.03 -5.24
CA ILE A 85 12.24 2.03 -4.47
C ILE A 85 12.76 2.08 -3.03
N PHE A 86 12.94 0.93 -2.39
CA PHE A 86 13.44 0.87 -1.02
C PHE A 86 14.91 1.26 -0.89
N TYR A 87 15.75 0.89 -1.86
CA TYR A 87 17.14 1.34 -1.91
C TYR A 87 17.21 2.87 -1.96
N GLY A 88 16.35 3.51 -2.77
CA GLY A 88 16.28 4.97 -2.89
C GLY A 88 15.75 5.67 -1.63
N VAL A 89 14.79 5.10 -0.91
CA VAL A 89 14.24 5.69 0.32
C VAL A 89 15.23 5.65 1.50
N ARG A 90 16.20 4.73 1.48
CA ARG A 90 17.19 4.55 2.55
C ARG A 90 18.41 5.47 2.43
N HIS A 91 18.51 6.27 1.36
CA HIS A 91 19.63 7.17 1.07
C HIS A 91 19.24 8.65 1.14
#